data_AF-A0A2H0TBC8-F1
#
_entry.id   AF-A0A2H0TBC8-F1
#
_cell.length_a   1.000
_cell.length_b   1.000
_cell.length_c   1.000
_cell.angle_alpha   90.00
_cell.angle_beta   90.00
_cell.angle_gamma   90.00
#
_symmetry.space_group_name_H-M   'P 1'
#
loop_
_entity.id
_entity.type
_entity.pdbx_description
1 polymer ?
#
loop_
_entity_poly.entity_id
_entity_poly.type
_entity_poly.pdbx_seq_one_letter_code
_entity_poly.pdbx_strand_id
1 'polypeptide(L)'
;MSSNIKNIIIFISVAIVLILVYVFFIKQSPEPANLVSVSDSSTPVNVTDSTLDKDFLPILLNIKNIKLDDSIFSDPAFIVLIDSNVVLVPEGNEGRPNPFASFGVENKINNKTDTPEPQSN
;
A
#
# COMPACT_ATOMS: atom_id res chain seq x y z
N MET A 1 11.41 -56.46 31.42
CA MET A 1 11.89 -55.61 30.29
C MET A 1 13.32 -56.02 29.96
N SER A 2 13.55 -56.55 28.75
CA SER A 2 14.89 -56.94 28.27
C SER A 2 15.81 -55.71 28.27
N SER A 3 17.07 -55.86 28.64
CA SER A 3 18.00 -54.72 28.82
C SER A 3 18.13 -53.83 27.58
N ASN A 4 17.92 -54.41 26.39
CA ASN A 4 17.90 -53.69 25.12
C ASN A 4 16.77 -52.65 25.02
N ILE A 5 15.57 -52.95 25.55
CA ILE A 5 14.45 -52.00 25.52
C ILE A 5 14.69 -50.83 26.48
N LYS A 6 15.39 -51.07 27.61
CA LYS A 6 15.70 -49.99 28.57
C LYS A 6 16.73 -49.02 27.98
N ASN A 7 17.75 -49.53 27.30
CA ASN A 7 18.74 -48.69 26.62
C ASN A 7 18.10 -47.86 25.49
N ILE A 8 17.15 -48.44 24.76
CA ILE A 8 16.43 -47.70 23.70
C ILE A 8 15.58 -46.58 24.28
N ILE A 9 14.87 -46.84 25.40
CA ILE A 9 14.07 -45.81 26.10
C ILE A 9 14.97 -44.69 26.63
N ILE A 10 16.14 -45.02 27.19
CA ILE A 10 17.11 -44.03 27.67
C ILE A 10 17.58 -43.14 26.50
N PHE A 11 17.87 -43.74 25.35
CA PHE A 11 18.38 -43.02 24.19
C PHE A 11 17.32 -42.05 23.62
N ILE A 12 16.08 -42.51 23.49
CA ILE A 12 14.95 -41.67 23.10
C ILE A 12 14.72 -40.53 24.10
N SER A 13 14.80 -40.81 25.39
CA SER A 13 14.63 -39.78 26.42
C SER A 13 15.68 -38.68 26.28
N VAL A 14 16.95 -39.05 26.07
CA VAL A 14 18.04 -38.08 25.89
C VAL A 14 17.86 -37.28 24.59
N ALA A 15 17.44 -37.93 23.50
CA ALA A 15 17.18 -37.25 22.24
C ALA A 15 16.06 -36.20 22.37
N ILE A 16 14.96 -36.53 23.06
CA ILE A 16 13.86 -35.58 23.31
C ILE A 16 14.36 -34.38 24.13
N VAL A 17 15.13 -34.61 25.19
CA VAL A 17 15.68 -33.53 26.02
C VAL A 17 16.59 -32.61 25.18
N LEU A 18 17.45 -33.16 24.33
CA LEU A 18 18.31 -32.36 23.44
C LEU A 18 17.51 -31.52 22.45
N ILE A 19 16.43 -32.07 21.87
CA ILE A 19 15.55 -31.33 20.97
C ILE A 19 14.89 -30.15 21.69
N LEU A 20 14.40 -30.38 22.92
CA LEU A 20 13.80 -29.32 23.73
C LEU A 20 14.81 -28.22 24.04
N VAL A 21 16.02 -28.58 24.48
CA VAL A 21 17.09 -27.60 24.72
C VAL A 21 17.41 -26.80 23.45
N TYR A 22 17.49 -27.45 22.30
CA TYR A 22 17.74 -26.76 21.03
C TYR A 22 16.63 -25.76 20.66
N VAL A 23 15.36 -26.17 20.77
CA VAL A 23 14.22 -25.30 20.41
C VAL A 23 14.05 -24.14 21.40
N PHE A 24 14.29 -24.35 22.69
CA PHE A 24 14.08 -23.32 23.71
C PHE A 24 15.28 -22.37 23.91
N PHE A 25 16.52 -22.86 23.76
CA PHE A 25 17.72 -22.07 24.08
C PHE A 25 18.54 -21.64 22.86
N ILE A 26 18.52 -22.41 21.76
CA ILE A 26 19.44 -22.22 20.62
C ILE A 26 18.72 -21.65 19.41
N LYS A 27 17.44 -22.00 19.21
CA LYS A 27 16.65 -21.49 18.11
C LYS A 27 16.29 -20.02 18.36
N GLN A 28 17.12 -19.11 17.86
CA GLN A 28 16.79 -17.68 17.79
C GLN A 28 15.49 -17.52 16.98
N SER A 29 14.53 -16.73 17.50
CA SER A 29 13.37 -16.35 16.70
C SER A 29 13.84 -15.59 15.46
N PRO A 30 13.26 -15.86 14.27
CA PRO A 30 13.60 -15.11 13.07
C PRO A 30 13.40 -13.62 13.35
N GLU A 31 14.43 -12.83 13.06
CA GLU A 31 14.38 -11.38 13.20
C GLU A 31 13.23 -10.85 12.33
N PRO A 32 12.35 -9.96 12.85
CA PRO A 32 11.31 -9.38 12.03
C PRO A 32 11.94 -8.64 10.85
N ALA A 33 11.41 -8.87 9.65
CA ALA A 33 11.91 -8.25 8.43
C ALA A 33 11.94 -6.71 8.58
N ASN A 34 13.10 -6.11 8.33
CA ASN A 34 13.26 -4.66 8.35
C ASN A 34 12.35 -4.02 7.29
N LEU A 35 11.66 -2.95 7.67
CA LEU A 35 10.86 -2.15 6.75
C LEU A 35 11.78 -1.50 5.72
N VAL A 36 11.62 -1.86 4.44
CA VAL A 36 12.33 -1.22 3.32
C VAL A 36 11.52 0.00 2.91
N SER A 37 12.08 1.20 3.12
CA SER A 37 11.52 2.44 2.56
C SER A 37 11.87 2.50 1.08
N VAL A 38 10.85 2.40 0.21
CA VAL A 38 10.99 2.69 -1.22
C VAL A 38 10.80 4.20 -1.37
N SER A 39 11.89 4.93 -1.59
CA SER A 39 11.81 6.33 -2.01
C SER A 39 11.46 6.36 -3.49
N ASP A 40 10.17 6.51 -3.80
CA ASP A 40 9.75 6.80 -5.17
C ASP A 40 10.35 8.15 -5.58
N SER A 41 11.38 8.07 -6.42
CA SER A 41 11.98 9.21 -7.10
C SER A 41 11.01 9.72 -8.18
N SER A 42 10.00 10.47 -7.77
CA SER A 42 9.27 11.34 -8.70
C SER A 42 8.61 12.51 -7.97
N THR A 43 9.44 13.51 -7.61
CA THR A 43 9.18 14.96 -7.70
C THR A 43 10.09 15.70 -6.70
N PRO A 44 10.85 16.73 -7.12
CA PRO A 44 11.51 17.60 -6.16
C PRO A 44 10.44 18.51 -5.54
N VAL A 45 9.84 18.07 -4.43
CA VAL A 45 9.12 19.00 -3.55
C VAL A 45 10.20 19.88 -2.92
N ASN A 46 10.21 21.17 -3.28
CA ASN A 46 11.00 22.18 -2.58
C ASN A 46 10.35 22.43 -1.21
N VAL A 47 10.48 21.46 -0.30
CA VAL A 47 10.09 21.59 1.11
C VAL A 47 11.15 22.45 1.78
N THR A 48 10.82 23.72 1.98
CA THR A 48 11.59 24.64 2.83
C THR A 48 11.21 24.39 4.31
N ASP A 49 11.19 23.13 4.73
CA ASP A 49 10.89 22.70 6.11
C ASP A 49 11.60 21.36 6.39
N SER A 50 12.92 21.36 6.27
CA SER A 50 13.82 20.21 6.51
C SER A 50 13.87 19.73 7.97
N THR A 51 13.07 20.32 8.86
CA THR A 51 12.92 19.94 10.26
C THR A 51 11.86 18.86 10.45
N LEU A 52 10.77 18.88 9.67
CA LEU A 52 9.66 17.93 9.82
C LEU A 52 10.06 16.51 9.37
N ASP A 53 10.82 16.42 8.27
CA ASP A 53 11.29 15.14 7.71
C ASP A 53 12.31 14.43 8.63
N LYS A 54 13.11 15.21 9.38
CA LYS A 54 14.12 14.67 10.31
C LYS A 54 13.52 14.07 11.57
N ASP A 55 12.38 14.57 12.01
CA ASP A 55 11.69 14.09 13.21
C ASP A 55 10.72 12.95 12.88
N PHE A 56 10.21 12.87 11.64
CA PHE A 56 9.35 11.79 11.19
C PHE A 56 10.08 10.44 11.04
N LEU A 57 11.30 10.46 10.49
CA LEU A 57 12.10 9.24 10.27
C LEU A 57 12.38 8.44 11.57
N PRO A 58 12.80 9.03 12.71
CA PRO A 58 12.97 8.29 13.95
C PRO A 58 11.65 7.81 14.56
N ILE A 59 10.53 8.52 14.35
CA ILE A 59 9.20 8.05 14.74
C ILE A 59 8.84 6.80 13.93
N LEU A 60 9.08 6.82 12.62
CA LEU A 60 8.84 5.69 11.73
C LEU A 60 9.73 4.48 12.10
N LEU A 61 10.99 4.73 12.47
CA LEU A 61 11.92 3.70 12.93
C LEU A 61 11.56 3.13 14.31
N ASN A 62 10.91 3.92 15.16
CA ASN A 62 10.38 3.45 16.46
C ASN A 62 9.17 2.51 16.28
N ILE A 63 8.46 2.61 15.15
CA ILE A 63 7.42 1.66 14.78
C ILE A 63 8.08 0.38 14.23
N LYS A 64 8.71 -0.39 15.13
CA LYS A 64 9.43 -1.63 14.78
C LYS A 64 8.50 -2.76 14.31
N ASN A 65 7.22 -2.69 14.67
CA ASN A 65 6.24 -3.71 14.32
C ASN A 65 4.84 -3.09 14.33
N ILE A 66 4.19 -3.05 13.17
CA ILE A 66 2.77 -2.73 13.06
C ILE A 66 2.02 -4.05 13.03
N LYS A 67 1.33 -4.38 14.13
CA LYS A 67 0.35 -5.46 14.12
C LYS A 67 -1.00 -4.84 13.80
N LEU A 68 -1.54 -5.15 12.63
CA LEU A 68 -2.95 -4.92 12.37
C LEU A 68 -3.76 -5.94 13.16
N ASP A 69 -4.85 -5.48 13.75
CA ASP A 69 -5.83 -6.35 14.36
C ASP A 69 -6.75 -6.89 13.25
N ASP A 70 -6.55 -8.15 12.87
CA ASP A 70 -7.33 -8.79 11.82
C ASP A 70 -8.78 -9.05 12.24
N SER A 71 -9.13 -8.85 13.52
CA SER A 71 -10.51 -9.01 13.99
C SER A 71 -11.47 -8.02 13.34
N ILE A 72 -10.97 -6.86 12.91
CA ILE A 72 -11.79 -5.84 12.23
C ILE A 72 -12.44 -6.39 10.95
N PHE A 73 -11.76 -7.30 10.25
CA PHE A 73 -12.27 -7.91 9.02
C PHE A 73 -13.37 -8.94 9.27
N SER A 74 -13.52 -9.39 10.52
CA SER A 74 -14.61 -10.28 10.95
C SER A 74 -15.80 -9.52 11.52
N ASP A 75 -15.68 -8.20 11.70
CA ASP A 75 -16.77 -7.37 12.21
C ASP A 75 -17.89 -7.31 11.16
N PRO A 76 -19.16 -7.59 11.54
CA PRO A 76 -20.30 -7.41 10.64
C PRO A 76 -20.34 -6.03 9.97
N ALA A 77 -19.91 -4.96 10.66
CA ALA A 77 -19.84 -3.61 10.11
C ALA A 77 -18.82 -3.48 8.97
N PHE A 78 -17.70 -4.20 9.04
CA PHE A 78 -16.72 -4.25 7.96
C PHE A 78 -17.22 -5.09 6.79
N ILE A 79 -17.87 -6.22 7.08
CA ILE A 79 -18.42 -7.13 6.06
C ILE A 79 -19.52 -6.44 5.22
N VAL A 80 -20.33 -5.60 5.85
CA VAL A 80 -21.41 -4.85 5.16
C VAL A 80 -20.96 -3.49 4.64
N LEU A 81 -19.67 -3.15 4.71
CA LEU A 81 -19.16 -1.88 4.21
C LEU A 81 -19.26 -1.88 2.68
N ILE A 82 -20.13 -1.00 2.17
CA ILE A 82 -20.32 -0.80 0.74
C ILE A 82 -19.55 0.46 0.35
N ASP A 83 -18.53 0.31 -0.49
CA ASP A 83 -17.89 1.44 -1.15
C ASP A 83 -18.85 2.07 -2.15
N SER A 84 -19.31 3.28 -1.84
CA SER A 84 -20.27 4.02 -2.68
C SER A 84 -19.51 4.83 -3.71
N ASN A 85 -19.10 4.18 -4.79
CA ASN A 85 -18.57 4.87 -5.95
C ASN A 85 -19.72 5.41 -6.80
N VAL A 86 -19.89 6.73 -6.84
CA VAL A 86 -20.79 7.41 -7.76
C VAL A 86 -20.00 7.82 -9.00
N VAL A 87 -20.47 7.41 -10.18
CA VAL A 87 -19.92 7.92 -11.43
C VAL A 87 -20.36 9.37 -11.56
N LEU A 88 -19.42 10.29 -11.36
CA LEU A 88 -19.63 11.70 -11.67
C LEU A 88 -19.59 11.84 -13.20
N VAL A 89 -20.75 11.99 -13.81
CA VAL A 89 -20.84 12.39 -15.22
C VAL A 89 -20.66 13.90 -15.26
N PRO A 90 -19.60 14.43 -15.89
CA PRO A 90 -19.41 15.86 -15.94
C PRO A 90 -20.52 16.50 -16.79
N GLU A 91 -21.21 17.51 -16.27
CA GLU A 91 -22.34 18.18 -16.95
C GLU A 91 -21.88 19.13 -18.09
N GLY A 92 -20.69 18.88 -18.65
CA GLY A 92 -20.16 19.52 -19.87
C GLY A 92 -19.72 20.98 -19.73
N ASN A 93 -20.07 21.67 -18.64
CA ASN A 93 -19.88 23.12 -18.51
C ASN A 93 -19.12 23.53 -17.23
N GLU A 94 -18.31 22.63 -16.69
CA GLU A 94 -17.72 22.83 -15.37
C GLU A 94 -16.51 23.77 -15.38
N GLY A 95 -16.59 24.82 -14.56
CA GLY A 95 -15.49 25.74 -14.26
C GLY A 95 -15.58 27.10 -14.95
N ARG A 96 -14.94 28.10 -14.34
CA ARG A 96 -14.67 29.38 -15.03
C ARG A 96 -13.58 29.15 -16.07
N PRO A 97 -13.62 29.85 -17.23
CA PRO A 97 -12.49 29.87 -18.16
C PRO A 97 -11.20 30.17 -17.40
N ASN A 98 -10.15 29.39 -17.70
CA ASN A 98 -8.86 29.53 -17.05
C ASN A 98 -8.36 30.99 -17.20
N PRO A 99 -8.28 31.78 -16.10
CA PRO A 99 -7.90 33.18 -16.18
C PRO A 99 -6.40 33.37 -16.48
N PHE A 100 -5.64 32.27 -16.55
CA PHE A 100 -4.24 32.22 -16.93
C PHE A 100 -4.01 31.60 -18.32
N ALA A 101 -5.08 31.31 -19.09
CA ALA A 101 -4.91 30.89 -20.48
C ALA A 101 -4.28 32.03 -21.29
N SER A 102 -3.20 31.74 -22.02
CA SER A 102 -2.58 32.70 -22.93
C SER A 102 -3.62 33.21 -23.93
N PHE A 103 -3.81 34.53 -23.99
CA PHE A 103 -4.67 35.15 -24.98
C PHE A 103 -4.14 34.81 -26.39
N GLY A 104 -5.00 34.24 -27.26
CA GLY A 104 -4.68 33.99 -28.66
C GLY A 104 -4.58 32.52 -29.11
N VAL A 105 -4.94 31.55 -28.28
CA VAL A 105 -5.14 30.15 -28.72
C VAL A 105 -6.64 29.81 -28.73
N GLU A 106 -7.43 30.63 -29.40
CA GLU A 106 -8.78 30.24 -29.80
C GLU A 106 -8.66 29.24 -30.96
N ASN A 107 -9.01 28.01 -30.62
CA ASN A 107 -8.89 26.85 -31.47
C ASN A 107 -9.68 27.07 -32.78
N LYS A 108 -8.98 27.13 -33.92
CA LYS A 108 -9.56 26.93 -35.26
C LYS A 108 -10.05 25.49 -35.41
N ILE A 109 -11.08 25.10 -34.68
CA ILE A 109 -11.70 23.79 -34.85
C ILE A 109 -13.21 24.02 -34.78
N ASN A 110 -13.88 23.67 -35.88
CA ASN A 110 -15.33 23.60 -36.10
C ASN A 110 -15.98 24.81 -36.77
N ASN A 111 -15.86 24.88 -38.10
CA ASN A 111 -16.96 25.26 -38.99
C ASN A 111 -16.85 24.42 -40.27
N LYS A 112 -17.16 23.12 -40.17
CA LYS A 112 -17.67 22.38 -41.33
C LYS A 112 -19.18 22.60 -41.33
N THR A 113 -19.59 23.69 -41.96
CA THR A 113 -21.01 23.96 -42.27
C THR A 113 -21.25 23.45 -43.69
N ASP A 114 -21.87 22.27 -43.78
CA ASP A 114 -22.50 21.80 -45.02
C ASP A 114 -23.45 22.89 -45.53
N THR A 115 -23.15 23.44 -46.71
CA THR A 115 -24.03 24.38 -47.42
C THR A 115 -24.64 23.64 -48.61
N PRO A 116 -25.99 23.58 -48.75
CA PRO A 116 -26.61 22.99 -49.92
C PRO A 116 -26.46 23.91 -51.14
N GLU A 117 -26.08 23.32 -52.26
CA GLU A 117 -25.89 23.92 -53.59
C GLU A 117 -27.20 24.52 -54.15
N PRO A 118 -27.21 25.76 -54.69
CA PRO A 118 -28.33 26.23 -55.49
C PRO A 118 -28.14 25.83 -56.96
N GLN A 119 -29.15 25.18 -57.53
CA GLN A 119 -29.21 24.89 -58.97
C GLN A 119 -29.35 26.19 -59.77
N SER A 120 -28.48 26.38 -60.76
CA SER A 120 -28.59 27.44 -61.77
C SER A 120 -29.53 27.00 -62.91
N ASN A 121 -30.47 27.88 -63.26
CA ASN A 121 -31.12 27.91 -64.57
C ASN A 121 -30.11 28.20 -65.68
#